data_AF-A0A1G7EK20-F1
#
_entry.id   AF-A0A1G7EK20-F1
#
_cell.length_a   1.000
_cell.length_b   1.000
_cell.length_c   1.000
_cell.angle_alpha   90.00
_cell.angle_beta   90.00
_cell.angle_gamma   90.00
#
_symmetry.space_group_name_H-M   'P 1'
#
loop_
_entity.id
_entity.type
_entity.pdbx_description
1 polymer ?
#
loop_
_entity_poly.entity_id
_entity_poly.type
_entity_poly.pdbx_seq_one_letter_code
_entity_poly.pdbx_strand_id
1 'polypeptide(L)'
;MLLIYTHKITPRFSFVMKQIFDRILNVEISFTAKVEDFIKHSGPKITYTKLPLQNEFFIRSNDLLFEQGINDLQIKVQDWEGIPCFFAAGERSNLPFDVFSASFYLLSRYEEYLPHVKDIHNRFPPQESLAFKNDFLELPVVDLWAYKFLEKLQERFPELESKKSAYKFTSIIDVSSSHCYSHKGIVRSLAGLLLDISSLKFKRVAERVSVWFRPEKDPYNNYDWLIELHKKYKVLCMFFFQFAEYSTFDKNISVNNNKFKFLIKSISDYSTVSLCASYGSFNDTELLKEEKKNLSNVINRPINSSRLRYNRVDVPATYRRLVEAEFTDDFTMGYTHEIGFRASTCTPFYLYDINLEVQQPIKIHPFAVHDYTFVKYASLDEMTQKLDRVYAQVKKVNGGFITIFSNELFGEKSKVSWKELYEFVVKKYHV
;
A
#
# COMPACT_ATOMS: atom_id res chain seq x y z
N MET A 1 1.53 -21.66 -21.64
CA MET A 1 1.54 -22.03 -20.21
C MET A 1 2.91 -22.57 -19.81
N LEU A 2 3.53 -21.99 -18.79
CA LEU A 2 4.81 -22.41 -18.21
C LEU A 2 4.59 -23.52 -17.17
N LEU A 3 5.32 -24.64 -17.26
CA LEU A 3 5.26 -25.70 -16.25
C LEU A 3 6.36 -25.54 -15.20
N ILE A 4 5.97 -25.50 -13.92
CA ILE A 4 6.89 -25.38 -12.79
C ILE A 4 6.91 -26.69 -12.03
N TYR A 5 8.05 -27.37 -12.03
CA TYR A 5 8.26 -28.56 -11.20
C TYR A 5 8.84 -28.18 -9.84
N THR A 6 8.30 -28.78 -8.78
CA THR A 6 8.91 -28.79 -7.46
C THR A 6 8.61 -30.09 -6.74
N HIS A 7 9.47 -30.51 -5.81
CA HIS A 7 9.28 -31.75 -5.06
C HIS A 7 8.03 -31.75 -4.15
N LYS A 8 7.52 -30.57 -3.77
CA LYS A 8 6.31 -30.43 -2.95
C LYS A 8 5.58 -29.13 -3.25
N ILE A 9 4.30 -29.20 -3.62
CA ILE A 9 3.48 -28.00 -3.83
C ILE A 9 2.90 -27.57 -2.48
N THR A 10 3.41 -26.47 -1.92
CA THR A 10 2.91 -25.88 -0.67
C THR A 10 2.05 -24.65 -0.94
N PRO A 11 1.29 -24.18 0.06
CA PRO A 11 0.56 -22.92 -0.06
C PRO A 11 1.49 -21.70 -0.27
N ARG A 12 2.64 -21.63 0.42
CA ARG A 12 3.66 -20.58 0.24
C ARG A 12 4.20 -20.54 -1.19
N PHE A 13 4.57 -21.70 -1.72
CA PHE A 13 5.03 -21.86 -3.11
C PHE A 13 3.94 -21.38 -4.08
N SER A 14 2.72 -21.89 -3.94
CA SER A 14 1.62 -21.55 -4.84
C SER A 14 1.29 -20.06 -4.81
N PHE A 15 1.33 -19.45 -3.63
CA PHE A 15 1.09 -18.03 -3.42
C PHE A 15 2.10 -17.16 -4.17
N VAL A 16 3.41 -17.38 -3.97
CA VAL A 16 4.43 -16.52 -4.56
C VAL A 16 4.59 -16.76 -6.06
N MET A 17 4.42 -18.01 -6.52
CA MET A 17 4.41 -18.30 -7.95
C MET A 17 3.26 -17.57 -8.66
N LYS A 18 2.05 -17.57 -8.09
CA LYS A 18 0.94 -16.78 -8.63
C LYS A 18 1.21 -15.28 -8.55
N GLN A 19 1.86 -14.78 -7.49
CA GLN A 19 2.20 -13.36 -7.43
C GLN A 19 3.16 -12.96 -8.56
N ILE A 20 4.26 -13.69 -8.73
CA ILE A 20 5.28 -13.33 -9.71
C ILE A 20 4.77 -13.56 -11.14
N PHE A 21 4.28 -14.77 -11.45
CA PHE A 21 3.96 -15.09 -12.84
C PHE A 21 2.61 -14.52 -13.27
N ASP A 22 1.53 -14.75 -12.52
CA ASP A 22 0.18 -14.35 -12.93
C ASP A 22 0.00 -12.83 -12.75
N ARG A 23 0.35 -12.26 -11.59
CA ARG A 23 0.02 -10.85 -11.28
C ARG A 23 1.03 -9.82 -11.76
N ILE A 24 2.34 -10.12 -11.68
CA ILE A 24 3.40 -9.19 -12.11
C ILE A 24 3.72 -9.39 -13.60
N LEU A 25 3.96 -10.64 -14.01
CA LEU A 25 4.44 -10.96 -15.36
C LEU A 25 3.34 -11.31 -16.37
N ASN A 26 2.09 -11.51 -15.95
CA ASN A 26 0.98 -11.98 -16.79
C ASN A 26 1.35 -13.22 -17.63
N VAL A 27 2.02 -14.20 -16.99
CA VAL A 27 2.40 -15.50 -17.56
C VAL A 27 1.53 -16.58 -16.93
N GLU A 28 0.84 -17.35 -17.77
CA GLU A 28 0.05 -18.50 -17.33
C GLU A 28 0.95 -19.65 -16.89
N ILE A 29 0.68 -20.20 -15.71
CA ILE A 29 1.51 -21.25 -15.07
C ILE A 29 0.70 -22.49 -14.72
N SER A 30 1.40 -23.62 -14.65
CA SER A 30 0.92 -24.86 -14.03
C SER A 30 2.01 -25.46 -13.14
N PHE A 31 1.59 -26.29 -12.17
CA PHE A 31 2.50 -26.92 -11.21
C PHE A 31 2.50 -28.43 -11.38
N THR A 32 3.65 -29.07 -11.16
CA THR A 32 3.71 -30.52 -11.00
C THR A 32 4.74 -30.92 -9.93
N ALA A 33 4.42 -31.98 -9.18
CA ALA A 33 5.35 -32.66 -8.29
C ALA A 33 5.86 -33.99 -8.86
N LYS A 34 5.41 -34.38 -10.05
CA LYS A 34 5.80 -35.62 -10.71
C LYS A 34 6.88 -35.31 -11.75
N VAL A 35 8.03 -35.95 -11.59
CA VAL A 35 9.15 -35.84 -12.55
C VAL A 35 8.72 -36.29 -13.95
N GLU A 36 7.88 -37.32 -14.04
CA GLU A 36 7.36 -37.83 -15.31
C GLU A 36 6.58 -36.79 -16.12
N ASP A 37 5.73 -36.00 -15.47
CA ASP A 37 4.95 -34.94 -16.12
C ASP A 37 5.89 -33.83 -16.61
N PHE A 38 6.91 -33.49 -15.81
CA PHE A 38 7.93 -32.53 -16.20
C PHE A 38 8.74 -32.99 -17.41
N ILE A 39 9.12 -34.27 -17.48
CA ILE A 39 9.86 -34.82 -18.62
C ILE A 39 8.97 -34.82 -19.87
N LYS A 40 7.70 -35.23 -19.77
CA LYS A 40 6.75 -35.29 -20.89
C LYS A 40 6.37 -33.91 -21.45
N HIS A 41 6.49 -32.85 -20.65
CA HIS A 41 6.15 -31.49 -21.10
C HIS A 41 7.18 -30.95 -22.11
N SER A 42 6.71 -30.55 -23.29
CA SER A 42 7.53 -30.04 -24.39
C SER A 42 7.66 -28.52 -24.44
N GLY A 43 6.80 -27.78 -23.73
CA GLY A 43 6.82 -26.31 -23.68
C GLY A 43 7.81 -25.75 -22.65
N PRO A 44 7.76 -24.42 -22.43
CA PRO A 44 8.55 -23.76 -21.39
C PRO A 44 8.35 -24.41 -20.03
N LYS A 45 9.46 -24.75 -19.37
CA LYS A 45 9.42 -25.39 -18.05
C LYS A 45 10.62 -25.04 -17.20
N ILE A 46 10.38 -24.88 -15.89
CA ILE A 46 11.44 -24.62 -14.91
C ILE A 46 11.38 -25.63 -13.77
N THR A 47 12.51 -25.82 -13.09
CA THR A 47 12.59 -26.60 -11.85
C THR A 47 12.90 -25.68 -10.67
N TYR A 48 12.20 -25.91 -9.56
CA TYR A 48 12.40 -25.22 -8.30
C TYR A 48 12.61 -26.23 -7.17
N THR A 49 13.87 -26.60 -6.95
CA THR A 49 14.32 -27.69 -6.07
C THR A 49 15.73 -27.46 -5.53
N LYS A 50 16.24 -28.35 -4.67
CA LYS A 50 17.62 -28.27 -4.17
C LYS A 50 18.68 -28.59 -5.21
N LEU A 51 18.37 -29.50 -6.13
CA LEU A 51 19.25 -29.97 -7.20
C LEU A 51 18.50 -29.91 -8.55
N PRO A 52 19.21 -29.63 -9.65
CA PRO A 52 18.63 -29.71 -10.99
C PRO A 52 18.32 -31.17 -11.34
N LEU A 53 17.35 -31.37 -12.23
CA LEU A 53 17.04 -32.69 -12.78
C LEU A 53 17.94 -33.00 -13.97
N GLN A 54 18.12 -32.03 -14.87
CA GLN A 54 18.87 -32.14 -16.12
C GLN A 54 19.47 -30.76 -16.50
N ASN A 55 19.34 -30.34 -17.77
CA ASN A 55 19.79 -29.05 -18.28
C ASN A 55 18.61 -28.10 -18.55
N GLU A 56 17.64 -28.07 -17.63
CA GLU A 56 16.51 -27.14 -17.68
C GLU A 56 16.85 -25.76 -17.10
N PHE A 57 15.89 -24.83 -17.15
CA PHE A 57 15.98 -23.61 -16.37
C PHE A 57 15.72 -23.94 -14.88
N PHE A 58 16.78 -23.96 -14.09
CA PHE A 58 16.79 -24.41 -12.70
C PHE A 58 17.02 -23.25 -11.72
N ILE A 59 16.08 -23.11 -10.79
CA ILE A 59 16.19 -22.21 -9.65
C ILE A 59 16.39 -23.03 -8.38
N ARG A 60 17.53 -22.83 -7.71
CA ARG A 60 17.82 -23.52 -6.45
C ARG A 60 16.93 -22.98 -5.35
N SER A 61 16.20 -23.87 -4.69
CA SER A 61 15.23 -23.49 -3.67
C SER A 61 15.84 -23.34 -2.27
N ASN A 62 15.47 -22.27 -1.59
CA ASN A 62 15.55 -22.13 -0.14
C ASN A 62 14.42 -22.95 0.53
N ASP A 63 14.59 -23.29 1.80
CA ASP A 63 13.60 -24.11 2.54
C ASP A 63 12.36 -23.32 2.94
N LEU A 64 12.43 -21.98 2.92
CA LEU A 64 11.35 -21.08 3.37
C LEU A 64 9.98 -21.39 2.75
N LEU A 65 9.91 -21.76 1.48
CA LEU A 65 8.63 -22.08 0.82
C LEU A 65 8.09 -23.47 1.20
N PHE A 66 8.90 -24.34 1.82
CA PHE A 66 8.52 -25.70 2.20
C PHE A 66 8.35 -25.91 3.71
N GLU A 67 8.82 -24.94 4.50
CA GLU A 67 8.63 -24.86 5.95
C GLU A 67 7.21 -24.45 6.35
N GLN A 68 6.87 -24.69 7.61
CA GLN A 68 5.66 -24.18 8.26
C GLN A 68 6.05 -23.35 9.49
N GLY A 69 5.25 -22.34 9.80
CA GLY A 69 5.49 -21.47 10.94
C GLY A 69 6.61 -20.45 10.70
N ILE A 70 7.04 -19.82 11.78
CA ILE A 70 7.97 -18.69 11.76
C ILE A 70 9.28 -19.13 12.41
N ASN A 71 10.36 -18.97 11.68
CA ASN A 71 11.72 -19.28 12.09
C ASN A 71 12.56 -18.01 11.98
N ASP A 72 13.55 -17.86 12.86
CA ASP A 72 14.51 -16.77 12.71
C ASP A 72 15.45 -17.07 11.53
N LEU A 73 15.54 -16.14 10.58
CA LEU A 73 16.28 -16.30 9.34
C LEU A 73 17.43 -15.30 9.31
N GLN A 74 18.66 -15.80 9.19
CA GLN A 74 19.81 -14.94 8.94
C GLN A 74 19.88 -14.54 7.46
N ILE A 75 19.55 -13.29 7.19
CA ILE A 75 19.53 -12.74 5.83
C ILE A 75 20.80 -11.95 5.56
N LYS A 76 21.57 -12.41 4.58
CA LYS A 76 22.68 -11.67 3.98
C LYS A 76 22.25 -11.09 2.65
N VAL A 77 22.24 -9.76 2.56
CA VAL A 77 21.94 -9.04 1.32
C VAL A 77 23.18 -9.02 0.42
N GLN A 78 22.96 -9.23 -0.86
CA GLN A 78 23.94 -9.17 -1.94
C GLN A 78 23.38 -8.31 -3.09
N ASP A 79 24.20 -8.03 -4.10
CA ASP A 79 23.80 -7.23 -5.26
C ASP A 79 23.61 -8.12 -6.50
N TRP A 80 22.50 -7.93 -7.22
CA TRP A 80 22.27 -8.51 -8.54
C TRP A 80 22.16 -7.41 -9.60
N GLU A 81 23.32 -6.95 -10.08
CA GLU A 81 23.49 -5.89 -11.08
C GLU A 81 22.78 -4.58 -10.67
N GLY A 82 23.08 -4.10 -9.46
CA GLY A 82 22.54 -2.87 -8.89
C GLY A 82 21.19 -3.03 -8.20
N ILE A 83 20.63 -4.25 -8.12
CA ILE A 83 19.39 -4.53 -7.39
C ILE A 83 19.73 -5.41 -6.18
N PRO A 84 19.48 -4.95 -4.95
CA PRO A 84 19.67 -5.77 -3.74
C PRO A 84 18.85 -7.05 -3.82
N CYS A 85 19.42 -8.18 -3.39
CA CYS A 85 18.78 -9.48 -3.32
C CYS A 85 19.35 -10.31 -2.15
N PHE A 86 18.70 -11.41 -1.79
CA PHE A 86 19.12 -12.27 -0.68
C PHE A 86 18.60 -13.71 -0.85
N PHE A 87 19.01 -14.62 0.03
CA PHE A 87 18.93 -16.07 -0.18
C PHE A 87 19.76 -16.54 -1.37
N ALA A 88 21.07 -16.26 -1.29
CA ALA A 88 22.05 -16.64 -2.30
C ALA A 88 21.88 -18.10 -2.76
N ALA A 89 21.88 -18.27 -4.07
CA ALA A 89 21.84 -19.58 -4.72
C ALA A 89 23.27 -19.99 -5.10
N GLY A 90 23.51 -21.30 -5.16
CA GLY A 90 24.81 -21.80 -5.61
C GLY A 90 24.98 -21.66 -7.13
N GLU A 91 26.23 -21.78 -7.59
CA GLU A 91 26.62 -21.60 -9.01
C GLU A 91 25.85 -22.45 -10.03
N ARG A 92 25.22 -23.54 -9.59
CA ARG A 92 24.41 -24.40 -10.46
C ARG A 92 23.04 -23.80 -10.82
N SER A 93 22.58 -22.77 -10.12
CA SER A 93 21.29 -22.13 -10.42
C SER A 93 21.42 -21.10 -11.53
N ASN A 94 20.38 -20.97 -12.36
CA ASN A 94 20.33 -19.94 -13.40
C ASN A 94 20.20 -18.50 -12.86
N LEU A 95 19.85 -18.34 -11.58
CA LEU A 95 19.83 -17.05 -10.89
C LEU A 95 20.79 -17.06 -9.69
N PRO A 96 21.33 -15.89 -9.28
CA PRO A 96 22.28 -15.82 -8.16
C PRO A 96 21.62 -15.94 -6.78
N PHE A 97 20.29 -15.99 -6.70
CA PHE A 97 19.52 -16.14 -5.46
C PHE A 97 18.17 -16.79 -5.73
N ASP A 98 17.53 -17.25 -4.66
CA ASP A 98 16.16 -17.73 -4.70
C ASP A 98 15.17 -16.55 -4.73
N VAL A 99 14.83 -16.12 -5.95
CA VAL A 99 13.87 -15.04 -6.21
C VAL A 99 12.50 -15.29 -5.60
N PHE A 100 12.06 -16.54 -5.50
CA PHE A 100 10.72 -16.89 -5.00
C PHE A 100 10.66 -16.80 -3.48
N SER A 101 11.65 -17.36 -2.78
CA SER A 101 11.72 -17.23 -1.32
C SER A 101 11.95 -15.79 -0.89
N ALA A 102 12.82 -15.05 -1.59
CA ALA A 102 13.09 -13.64 -1.27
C ALA A 102 11.82 -12.78 -1.45
N SER A 103 11.07 -13.02 -2.53
CA SER A 103 9.79 -12.36 -2.77
C SER A 103 8.76 -12.73 -1.71
N PHE A 104 8.63 -14.00 -1.36
CA PHE A 104 7.71 -14.45 -0.30
C PHE A 104 8.01 -13.78 1.05
N TYR A 105 9.29 -13.69 1.43
CA TYR A 105 9.71 -13.04 2.67
C TYR A 105 9.21 -11.58 2.76
N LEU A 106 9.38 -10.81 1.69
CA LEU A 106 8.96 -9.40 1.63
C LEU A 106 7.45 -9.24 1.52
N LEU A 107 6.78 -10.03 0.68
CA LEU A 107 5.34 -9.96 0.44
C LEU A 107 4.52 -10.41 1.66
N SER A 108 4.96 -11.48 2.33
CA SER A 108 4.29 -11.95 3.55
C SER A 108 4.53 -11.04 4.75
N ARG A 109 5.45 -10.06 4.64
CA ARG A 109 5.94 -9.25 5.76
C ARG A 109 6.51 -10.14 6.88
N TYR A 110 7.27 -11.15 6.50
CA TYR A 110 7.80 -12.19 7.40
C TYR A 110 8.49 -11.60 8.65
N GLU A 111 9.27 -10.53 8.46
CA GLU A 111 9.96 -9.81 9.55
C GLU A 111 9.02 -9.24 10.62
N GLU A 112 7.77 -8.94 10.29
CA GLU A 112 6.80 -8.39 11.25
C GLU A 112 6.20 -9.47 12.16
N TYR A 113 6.39 -10.76 11.84
CA TYR A 113 6.01 -11.87 12.71
C TYR A 113 7.09 -12.19 13.76
N LEU A 114 8.33 -11.72 13.54
CA LEU A 114 9.43 -11.89 14.48
C LEU A 114 9.34 -10.84 15.60
N PRO A 115 9.94 -11.09 16.78
CA PRO A 115 10.02 -10.10 17.84
C PRO A 115 10.68 -8.80 17.37
N HIS A 116 9.99 -7.67 17.54
CA HIS A 116 10.48 -6.36 17.14
C HIS A 116 9.96 -5.27 18.09
N VAL A 117 10.64 -4.13 18.11
CA VAL A 117 10.20 -2.95 18.87
C VAL A 117 9.19 -2.18 18.03
N LYS A 118 7.97 -2.03 18.54
CA LYS A 118 6.91 -1.25 17.90
C LYS A 118 7.09 0.24 18.20
N ASP A 119 6.59 1.08 17.29
CA ASP A 119 6.58 2.53 17.50
C ASP A 119 5.46 2.99 18.46
N ILE A 120 5.34 4.31 18.67
CA ILE A 120 4.33 4.93 19.56
C ILE A 120 2.87 4.63 19.17
N HIS A 121 2.63 4.18 17.93
CA HIS A 121 1.32 3.81 17.42
C HIS A 121 1.16 2.28 17.31
N ASN A 122 2.06 1.50 17.91
CA ASN A 122 2.12 0.05 17.81
C ASN A 122 2.31 -0.47 16.37
N ARG A 123 3.06 0.26 15.53
CA ARG A 123 3.37 -0.13 14.16
C ARG A 123 4.76 -0.75 14.08
N PHE A 124 5.00 -1.54 13.04
CA PHE A 124 6.34 -1.94 12.65
C PHE A 124 7.09 -0.72 12.06
N PRO A 125 8.17 -0.24 12.71
CA PRO A 125 8.90 0.93 12.23
C PRO A 125 9.76 0.59 10.99
N PRO A 126 9.89 1.52 10.02
CA PRO A 126 10.71 1.29 8.83
C PRO A 126 12.15 0.94 9.18
N GLN A 127 12.72 1.53 10.23
CA GLN A 127 14.10 1.31 10.68
C GLN A 127 14.42 -0.14 11.02
N GLU A 128 13.40 -0.93 11.41
CA GLU A 128 13.57 -2.35 11.70
C GLU A 128 13.53 -3.22 10.44
N SER A 129 12.99 -2.70 9.33
CA SER A 129 12.87 -3.44 8.08
C SER A 129 14.23 -3.74 7.45
N LEU A 130 14.34 -4.93 6.84
CA LEU A 130 15.47 -5.29 5.98
C LEU A 130 15.72 -4.23 4.90
N ALA A 131 14.64 -3.67 4.35
CA ALA A 131 14.67 -2.67 3.28
C ALA A 131 15.29 -1.35 3.70
N PHE A 132 14.99 -0.85 4.90
CA PHE A 132 15.62 0.37 5.42
C PHE A 132 17.08 0.11 5.76
N LYS A 133 17.38 -1.01 6.42
CA LYS A 133 18.74 -1.38 6.85
C LYS A 133 19.73 -1.53 5.68
N ASN A 134 19.22 -1.79 4.47
CA ASN A 134 20.03 -2.00 3.26
C ASN A 134 19.67 -1.02 2.12
N ASP A 135 19.06 0.13 2.45
CA ASP A 135 18.80 1.24 1.53
C ASP A 135 18.05 0.89 0.23
N PHE A 136 17.01 0.05 0.33
CA PHE A 136 16.17 -0.34 -0.82
C PHE A 136 14.68 -0.06 -0.64
N LEU A 137 14.29 0.77 0.33
CA LEU A 137 12.89 1.17 0.52
C LEU A 137 12.26 1.79 -0.73
N GLU A 138 13.02 2.63 -1.44
CA GLU A 138 12.56 3.35 -2.63
C GLU A 138 12.41 2.43 -3.87
N LEU A 139 12.78 1.15 -3.76
CA LEU A 139 12.77 0.18 -4.87
C LEU A 139 11.63 -0.85 -4.71
N PRO A 140 10.80 -1.07 -5.74
CA PRO A 140 9.89 -2.21 -5.79
C PRO A 140 10.66 -3.47 -6.19
N VAL A 141 11.59 -3.93 -5.34
CA VAL A 141 12.56 -4.99 -5.71
C VAL A 141 11.88 -6.29 -6.13
N VAL A 142 10.71 -6.63 -5.60
CA VAL A 142 9.96 -7.84 -6.03
C VAL A 142 9.56 -7.74 -7.51
N ASP A 143 9.05 -6.58 -7.94
CA ASP A 143 8.69 -6.32 -9.34
C ASP A 143 9.93 -6.29 -10.24
N LEU A 144 11.00 -5.63 -9.78
CA LEU A 144 12.27 -5.56 -10.51
C LEU A 144 12.89 -6.95 -10.71
N TRP A 145 12.91 -7.77 -9.65
CA TRP A 145 13.38 -9.15 -9.74
C TRP A 145 12.52 -9.99 -10.68
N ALA A 146 11.20 -9.83 -10.64
CA ALA A 146 10.29 -10.58 -11.51
C ALA A 146 10.57 -10.28 -13.00
N TYR A 147 10.70 -9.00 -13.38
CA TYR A 147 10.99 -8.63 -14.77
C TYR A 147 12.37 -9.09 -15.22
N LYS A 148 13.38 -8.97 -14.36
CA LYS A 148 14.73 -9.45 -14.68
C LYS A 148 14.81 -10.98 -14.76
N PHE A 149 14.04 -11.67 -13.93
CA PHE A 149 13.84 -13.11 -14.04
C PHE A 149 13.16 -13.48 -15.36
N LEU A 150 12.13 -12.73 -15.79
CA LEU A 150 11.48 -12.93 -17.09
C LEU A 150 12.47 -12.78 -18.25
N GLU A 151 13.34 -11.77 -18.23
CA GLU A 151 14.39 -11.59 -19.24
C GLU A 151 15.28 -12.84 -19.34
N LYS A 152 15.78 -13.35 -18.22
CA LYS A 152 16.55 -14.61 -18.18
C LYS A 152 15.75 -15.82 -18.64
N LEU A 153 14.46 -15.88 -18.31
CA LEU A 153 13.60 -16.97 -18.73
C LEU A 153 13.36 -16.94 -20.25
N GLN A 154 13.21 -15.75 -20.84
CA GLN A 154 13.03 -15.56 -22.29
C GLN A 154 14.31 -15.78 -23.10
N GLU A 155 15.50 -15.59 -22.49
CA GLU A 155 16.76 -16.05 -23.10
C GLU A 155 16.75 -17.57 -23.33
N ARG A 156 16.08 -18.34 -22.47
CA ARG A 156 15.95 -19.80 -22.58
C ARG A 156 14.73 -20.26 -23.38
N PHE A 157 13.62 -19.54 -23.26
CA PHE A 157 12.34 -19.84 -23.91
C PHE A 157 11.84 -18.60 -24.68
N PRO A 158 12.39 -18.31 -25.88
CA PRO A 158 12.02 -17.13 -26.66
C PRO A 158 10.54 -17.07 -27.05
N GLU A 159 9.87 -18.22 -27.09
CA GLU A 159 8.44 -18.37 -27.36
C GLU A 159 7.54 -18.02 -26.16
N LEU A 160 8.11 -17.77 -24.99
CA LEU A 160 7.34 -17.44 -23.79
C LEU A 160 6.75 -16.03 -23.90
N GLU A 161 5.45 -15.98 -24.13
CA GLU A 161 4.69 -14.73 -24.14
C GLU A 161 4.45 -14.20 -22.72
N SER A 162 4.73 -12.91 -22.53
CA SER A 162 4.34 -12.13 -21.35
C SER A 162 3.69 -10.84 -21.81
N LYS A 163 2.52 -10.52 -21.24
CA LYS A 163 1.83 -9.26 -21.51
C LYS A 163 2.32 -8.20 -20.53
N LYS A 164 2.97 -7.16 -21.03
CA LYS A 164 3.34 -6.01 -20.19
C LYS A 164 2.09 -5.32 -19.67
N SER A 165 2.02 -5.13 -18.36
CA SER A 165 0.99 -4.30 -17.74
C SER A 165 1.14 -2.85 -18.18
N ALA A 166 0.03 -2.12 -18.25
CA ALA A 166 0.08 -0.67 -18.38
C ALA A 166 0.28 -0.04 -17.01
N TYR A 167 1.14 0.97 -16.94
CA TYR A 167 1.30 1.82 -15.77
C TYR A 167 -0.05 2.38 -15.29
N LYS A 168 -0.25 2.44 -13.97
CA LYS A 168 -1.46 3.00 -13.37
C LYS A 168 -1.10 3.98 -12.27
N PHE A 169 -1.72 5.16 -12.31
CA PHE A 169 -1.65 6.12 -11.21
C PHE A 169 -2.98 6.11 -10.44
N THR A 170 -2.91 6.05 -9.11
CA THR A 170 -4.07 6.21 -8.22
C THR A 170 -3.78 7.28 -7.18
N SER A 171 -4.61 8.30 -7.16
CA SER A 171 -4.56 9.32 -6.12
C SER A 171 -5.52 8.94 -4.99
N ILE A 172 -5.02 8.98 -3.76
CA ILE A 172 -5.82 8.77 -2.56
C ILE A 172 -5.85 10.06 -1.75
N ILE A 173 -7.06 10.47 -1.37
CA ILE A 173 -7.29 11.56 -0.43
C ILE A 173 -7.79 10.99 0.89
N ASP A 174 -6.98 11.09 1.94
CA ASP A 174 -7.36 10.78 3.31
C ASP A 174 -8.12 11.95 3.92
N VAL A 175 -9.33 11.68 4.39
CA VAL A 175 -10.19 12.67 5.05
C VAL A 175 -10.41 12.26 6.50
N SER A 176 -9.39 12.48 7.33
CA SER A 176 -9.42 12.30 8.79
C SER A 176 -10.32 13.32 9.49
N SER A 177 -10.32 14.57 9.00
CA SER A 177 -11.20 15.63 9.46
C SER A 177 -11.68 16.42 8.24
N SER A 178 -12.97 16.34 7.93
CA SER A 178 -13.49 17.00 6.73
C SER A 178 -13.43 18.53 6.81
N HIS A 179 -13.58 19.08 8.02
CA HIS A 179 -13.54 20.52 8.25
C HIS A 179 -12.73 20.85 9.51
N CYS A 180 -11.99 21.96 9.49
CA CYS A 180 -11.19 22.41 10.61
C CYS A 180 -12.07 23.06 11.70
N TYR A 181 -13.05 23.87 11.30
CA TYR A 181 -13.92 24.64 12.21
C TYR A 181 -15.40 24.51 11.88
N SER A 182 -15.80 24.51 10.61
CA SER A 182 -17.20 24.47 10.22
C SER A 182 -17.84 23.13 10.57
N HIS A 183 -19.16 23.13 10.77
CA HIS A 183 -19.99 21.94 11.01
C HIS A 183 -19.63 21.12 12.27
N LYS A 184 -18.68 21.61 13.07
CA LYS A 184 -18.35 21.10 14.40
C LYS A 184 -19.46 21.51 15.39
N GLY A 185 -19.76 20.64 16.36
CA GLY A 185 -20.78 20.93 17.40
C GLY A 185 -20.46 22.20 18.20
N ILE A 186 -21.50 22.90 18.67
CA ILE A 186 -21.40 24.21 19.33
C ILE A 186 -20.43 24.18 20.51
N VAL A 187 -20.56 23.19 21.40
CA VAL A 187 -19.70 23.03 22.58
C VAL A 187 -18.23 22.92 22.18
N ARG A 188 -17.91 22.11 21.16
CA ARG A 188 -16.54 21.93 20.65
C ARG A 188 -16.00 23.21 20.01
N SER A 189 -16.84 23.95 19.32
CA SER A 189 -16.47 25.22 18.70
C SER A 189 -16.13 26.29 19.74
N LEU A 190 -16.92 26.39 20.82
CA LEU A 190 -16.68 27.31 21.93
C LEU A 190 -15.46 26.91 22.76
N ALA A 191 -15.33 25.64 23.14
CA ALA A 191 -14.16 25.14 23.86
C ALA A 191 -12.88 25.35 23.05
N GLY A 192 -12.91 25.08 21.74
CA GLY A 192 -11.79 25.34 20.84
C GLY A 192 -11.42 26.83 20.76
N LEU A 193 -12.41 27.72 20.76
CA LEU A 193 -12.18 29.17 20.79
C LEU A 193 -11.50 29.60 22.11
N LEU A 194 -11.99 29.14 23.26
CA LEU A 194 -11.41 29.44 24.57
C LEU A 194 -9.96 28.91 24.70
N LEU A 195 -9.70 27.71 24.18
CA LEU A 195 -8.36 27.13 24.13
C LEU A 195 -7.43 27.95 23.22
N ASP A 196 -7.89 28.36 22.04
CA ASP A 196 -7.10 29.19 21.13
C ASP A 196 -6.80 30.58 21.74
N ILE A 197 -7.74 31.18 22.48
CA ILE A 197 -7.55 32.46 23.19
C ILE A 197 -6.56 32.30 24.35
N SER A 198 -6.77 31.31 25.22
CA SER A 198 -5.90 31.07 26.38
C SER A 198 -4.47 30.67 25.98
N SER A 199 -4.32 30.02 24.82
CA SER A 199 -3.01 29.70 24.23
C SER A 199 -2.42 30.83 23.38
N LEU A 200 -3.03 32.03 23.37
CA LEU A 200 -2.60 33.22 22.62
C LEU A 200 -2.48 32.99 21.10
N LYS A 201 -3.25 32.06 20.52
CA LYS A 201 -3.25 31.73 19.09
C LYS A 201 -4.23 32.62 18.32
N PHE A 202 -4.07 33.94 18.40
CA PHE A 202 -5.00 34.93 17.84
C PHE A 202 -5.29 34.76 16.34
N LYS A 203 -4.32 34.28 15.56
CA LYS A 203 -4.53 33.95 14.14
C LYS A 203 -5.57 32.86 13.93
N ARG A 204 -5.57 31.80 14.75
CA ARG A 204 -6.57 30.72 14.70
C ARG A 204 -7.94 31.21 15.18
N VAL A 205 -7.97 32.10 16.16
CA VAL A 205 -9.19 32.76 16.62
C VAL A 205 -9.85 33.53 15.47
N ALA A 206 -9.09 34.38 14.78
CA ALA A 206 -9.61 35.16 13.65
C ALA A 206 -10.09 34.25 12.49
N GLU A 207 -9.35 33.20 12.17
CA GLU A 207 -9.73 32.22 11.14
C GLU A 207 -11.02 31.49 11.51
N ARG A 208 -11.12 30.99 12.75
CA ARG A 208 -12.32 30.31 13.27
C ARG A 208 -13.56 31.21 13.21
N VAL A 209 -13.44 32.46 13.68
CA VAL A 209 -14.55 33.44 13.64
C VAL A 209 -14.94 33.75 12.21
N SER A 210 -13.97 33.93 11.30
CA SER A 210 -14.25 34.11 9.87
C SER A 210 -15.04 32.95 9.28
N VAL A 211 -14.70 31.70 9.63
CA VAL A 211 -15.38 30.50 9.12
C VAL A 211 -16.81 30.36 9.65
N TRP A 212 -17.13 30.94 10.82
CA TRP A 212 -18.52 30.96 11.31
C TRP A 212 -19.44 31.80 10.43
N PHE A 213 -18.93 32.92 9.89
CA PHE A 213 -19.69 33.77 8.97
C PHE A 213 -19.53 33.34 7.51
N ARG A 214 -18.45 32.62 7.18
CA ARG A 214 -18.11 32.15 5.83
C ARG A 214 -17.63 30.70 5.84
N PRO A 215 -18.54 29.71 6.04
CA PRO A 215 -18.18 28.30 6.15
C PRO A 215 -17.41 27.77 4.94
N GLU A 216 -17.62 28.35 3.75
CA GLU A 216 -16.92 28.00 2.51
C GLU A 216 -15.41 28.25 2.57
N LYS A 217 -14.97 29.13 3.49
CA LYS A 217 -13.55 29.45 3.72
C LYS A 217 -12.87 28.52 4.73
N ASP A 218 -13.52 27.44 5.16
CA ASP A 218 -12.87 26.47 6.06
C ASP A 218 -11.57 25.96 5.41
N PRO A 219 -10.43 25.97 6.12
CA PRO A 219 -9.14 25.56 5.55
C PRO A 219 -9.16 24.15 4.95
N TYR A 220 -9.94 23.23 5.52
CA TYR A 220 -9.99 21.83 5.07
C TYR A 220 -11.05 21.61 3.99
N ASN A 221 -11.86 22.63 3.67
CA ASN A 221 -12.83 22.58 2.58
C ASN A 221 -12.14 22.83 1.23
N ASN A 222 -11.50 21.80 0.69
CA ASN A 222 -10.76 21.83 -0.58
C ASN A 222 -11.33 20.89 -1.65
N TYR A 223 -12.54 20.37 -1.42
CA TYR A 223 -13.16 19.33 -2.24
C TYR A 223 -13.46 19.75 -3.68
N ASP A 224 -14.03 20.94 -3.89
CA ASP A 224 -14.33 21.43 -5.24
C ASP A 224 -13.05 21.57 -6.08
N TRP A 225 -11.99 22.10 -5.46
CA TRP A 225 -10.68 22.20 -6.12
C TRP A 225 -10.11 20.83 -6.48
N LEU A 226 -10.21 19.85 -5.56
CA LEU A 226 -9.78 18.47 -5.84
C LEU A 226 -10.56 17.86 -7.00
N ILE A 227 -11.90 17.95 -6.98
CA ILE A 227 -12.76 17.40 -8.03
C ILE A 227 -12.43 18.00 -9.39
N GLU A 228 -12.31 19.33 -9.49
CA GLU A 228 -12.01 19.99 -10.76
C GLU A 228 -10.61 19.62 -11.28
N LEU A 229 -9.64 19.46 -10.37
CA LEU A 229 -8.30 18.99 -10.73
C LEU A 229 -8.32 17.54 -11.25
N HIS A 230 -9.06 16.64 -10.59
CA HIS A 230 -9.19 15.24 -11.02
C HIS A 230 -9.90 15.11 -12.36
N LYS A 231 -10.96 15.90 -12.60
CA LYS A 231 -11.66 15.95 -13.88
C LYS A 231 -10.74 16.43 -15.00
N LYS A 232 -9.97 17.51 -14.75
CA LYS A 232 -9.03 18.09 -15.71
C LYS A 232 -8.00 17.08 -16.21
N TYR A 233 -7.41 16.30 -15.29
CA TYR A 233 -6.36 15.33 -15.60
C TYR A 233 -6.85 13.88 -15.76
N LYS A 234 -8.17 13.65 -15.66
CA LYS A 234 -8.82 12.33 -15.76
C LYS A 234 -8.17 11.28 -14.83
N VAL A 235 -7.81 11.69 -13.62
CA VAL A 235 -7.14 10.82 -12.65
C VAL A 235 -8.13 9.96 -11.91
N LEU A 236 -7.80 8.68 -11.75
CA LEU A 236 -8.49 7.80 -10.83
C LEU A 236 -8.21 8.27 -9.39
N CYS A 237 -9.25 8.80 -8.74
CA CYS A 237 -9.17 9.29 -7.36
C CYS A 237 -10.09 8.49 -6.43
N MET A 238 -9.58 8.24 -5.22
CA MET A 238 -10.32 7.63 -4.12
C MET A 238 -10.27 8.54 -2.89
N PHE A 239 -11.42 8.77 -2.26
CA PHE A 239 -11.55 9.50 -1.00
C PHE A 239 -11.85 8.51 0.13
N PHE A 240 -10.97 8.48 1.13
CA PHE A 240 -11.15 7.67 2.32
C PHE A 240 -11.63 8.56 3.47
N PHE A 241 -12.94 8.51 3.74
CA PHE A 241 -13.56 9.31 4.79
C PHE A 241 -13.51 8.58 6.12
N GLN A 242 -13.03 9.28 7.15
CA GLN A 242 -13.26 8.84 8.52
C GLN A 242 -14.71 9.13 8.89
N PHE A 243 -15.50 8.07 9.05
CA PHE A 243 -16.93 8.15 9.38
C PHE A 243 -17.22 7.39 10.67
N ALA A 244 -16.67 7.93 11.77
CA ALA A 244 -16.69 7.32 13.09
C ALA A 244 -17.14 8.33 14.16
N GLU A 245 -17.53 7.80 15.32
CA GLU A 245 -17.85 8.63 16.48
C GLU A 245 -16.61 9.35 17.03
N TYR A 246 -16.85 10.44 17.76
CA TYR A 246 -15.79 11.30 18.26
C TYR A 246 -14.95 10.61 19.34
N SER A 247 -13.62 10.62 19.19
CA SER A 247 -12.67 10.04 20.14
C SER A 247 -11.43 10.94 20.34
N THR A 248 -10.50 10.53 21.20
CA THR A 248 -9.21 11.23 21.39
C THR A 248 -8.40 11.34 20.11
N PHE A 249 -8.45 10.33 19.24
CA PHE A 249 -7.71 10.27 17.98
C PHE A 249 -8.59 10.54 16.75
N ASP A 250 -9.92 10.49 16.90
CA ASP A 250 -10.90 10.62 15.81
C ASP A 250 -11.75 11.88 16.04
N LYS A 251 -11.33 12.99 15.43
CA LYS A 251 -11.88 14.34 15.73
C LYS A 251 -12.77 14.90 14.63
N ASN A 252 -13.24 14.05 13.70
CA ASN A 252 -14.04 14.47 12.56
C ASN A 252 -15.41 15.07 12.97
N ILE A 253 -16.21 15.43 11.97
CA ILE A 253 -17.61 15.80 12.16
C ILE A 253 -18.40 14.56 12.56
N SER A 254 -19.37 14.72 13.47
CA SER A 254 -20.29 13.65 13.86
C SER A 254 -20.97 13.02 12.65
N VAL A 255 -21.09 11.70 12.68
CA VAL A 255 -21.78 10.90 11.65
C VAL A 255 -23.25 11.29 11.49
N ASN A 256 -23.86 11.95 12.49
CA ASN A 256 -25.25 12.41 12.43
C ASN A 256 -25.43 13.76 11.72
N ASN A 257 -24.34 14.44 11.34
CA ASN A 257 -24.42 15.74 10.68
C ASN A 257 -24.83 15.60 9.20
N ASN A 258 -26.00 16.15 8.84
CA ASN A 258 -26.53 16.10 7.48
C ASN A 258 -25.64 16.80 6.43
N LYS A 259 -24.92 17.86 6.80
CA LYS A 259 -23.99 18.53 5.86
C LYS A 259 -22.78 17.67 5.56
N PHE A 260 -22.30 16.88 6.54
CA PHE A 260 -21.22 15.93 6.31
C PHE A 260 -21.69 14.76 5.44
N LYS A 261 -22.87 14.19 5.71
CA LYS A 261 -23.47 13.17 4.84
C LYS A 261 -23.67 13.68 3.41
N PHE A 262 -24.12 14.92 3.25
CA PHE A 262 -24.29 15.56 1.94
C PHE A 262 -22.97 15.72 1.19
N LEU A 263 -21.91 16.19 1.87
CA LEU A 263 -20.57 16.26 1.29
C LEU A 263 -20.11 14.89 0.77
N ILE A 264 -20.21 13.84 1.59
CA ILE A 264 -19.80 12.50 1.20
C ILE A 264 -20.57 12.02 -0.04
N LYS A 265 -21.90 12.24 -0.08
CA LYS A 265 -22.73 11.93 -1.25
C LYS A 265 -22.27 12.68 -2.50
N SER A 266 -22.06 13.99 -2.38
CA SER A 266 -21.57 14.83 -3.49
C SER A 266 -20.22 14.34 -4.03
N ILE A 267 -19.29 13.94 -3.16
CA ILE A 267 -18.00 13.38 -3.60
C ILE A 267 -18.19 12.02 -4.29
N SER A 268 -19.13 11.20 -3.81
CA SER A 268 -19.43 9.88 -4.38
C SER A 268 -20.04 9.92 -5.78
N ASP A 269 -20.51 11.09 -6.23
CA ASP A 269 -20.99 11.30 -7.60
C ASP A 269 -19.83 11.45 -8.60
N TYR A 270 -18.63 11.86 -8.13
CA TYR A 270 -17.46 12.14 -8.98
C TYR A 270 -16.27 11.20 -8.73
N SER A 271 -16.19 10.56 -7.58
CA SER A 271 -15.01 9.78 -7.16
C SER A 271 -15.39 8.57 -6.30
N THR A 272 -14.48 7.62 -6.19
CA THR A 272 -14.69 6.46 -5.32
C THR A 272 -14.60 6.88 -3.87
N VAL A 273 -15.63 6.60 -3.08
CA VAL A 273 -15.63 6.83 -1.63
C VAL A 273 -15.41 5.50 -0.92
N SER A 274 -14.56 5.50 0.11
CA SER A 274 -14.23 4.32 0.91
C SER A 274 -13.95 4.69 2.36
N LEU A 275 -13.81 3.69 3.23
CA LEU A 275 -13.71 3.92 4.68
C LEU A 275 -12.26 4.17 5.12
N CYS A 276 -12.01 5.32 5.74
CA CYS A 276 -10.86 5.48 6.64
C CYS A 276 -11.28 5.02 8.04
N ALA A 277 -10.95 3.79 8.41
CA ALA A 277 -11.31 3.21 9.70
C ALA A 277 -10.72 4.04 10.85
N SER A 278 -11.49 4.21 11.92
CA SER A 278 -11.06 4.99 13.07
C SER A 278 -9.85 4.39 13.79
N TYR A 279 -9.23 5.18 14.67
CA TYR A 279 -8.21 4.65 15.56
C TYR A 279 -8.78 3.61 16.53
N GLY A 280 -10.04 3.80 16.96
CA GLY A 280 -10.75 2.92 17.89
C GLY A 280 -11.04 1.54 17.31
N SER A 281 -11.41 1.46 16.03
CA SER A 281 -11.79 0.20 15.37
C SER A 281 -10.61 -0.73 15.06
N PHE A 282 -9.36 -0.29 15.30
CA PHE A 282 -8.16 -1.08 15.04
C PHE A 282 -8.16 -2.47 15.72
N ASN A 283 -8.68 -2.56 16.95
CA ASN A 283 -8.80 -3.81 17.71
C ASN A 283 -10.26 -4.25 17.93
N ASP A 284 -11.22 -3.59 17.28
CA ASP A 284 -12.64 -3.81 17.46
C ASP A 284 -13.32 -4.04 16.11
N THR A 285 -13.53 -5.32 15.78
CA THR A 285 -14.13 -5.71 14.50
C THR A 285 -15.59 -5.29 14.40
N GLU A 286 -16.33 -5.26 15.51
CA GLU A 286 -17.75 -4.89 15.49
C GLU A 286 -17.90 -3.38 15.23
N LEU A 287 -17.06 -2.56 15.87
CA LEU A 287 -17.00 -1.14 15.56
C LEU A 287 -16.59 -0.89 14.10
N LEU A 288 -15.62 -1.65 13.57
CA LEU A 288 -15.23 -1.57 12.16
C LEU A 288 -16.40 -1.89 11.21
N LYS A 289 -17.16 -2.96 11.49
CA LYS A 289 -18.36 -3.34 10.74
C LYS A 289 -19.43 -2.25 10.83
N GLU A 290 -19.60 -1.64 11.99
CA GLU A 290 -20.53 -0.53 12.20
C GLU A 290 -20.14 0.71 11.37
N GLU A 291 -18.88 1.15 11.44
CA GLU A 291 -18.34 2.28 10.66
C GLU A 291 -18.54 2.05 9.16
N LYS A 292 -18.20 0.84 8.67
CA LYS A 292 -18.42 0.43 7.28
C LYS A 292 -19.89 0.52 6.89
N LYS A 293 -20.79 -0.06 7.70
CA LYS A 293 -22.24 -0.05 7.45
C LYS A 293 -22.79 1.37 7.44
N ASN A 294 -22.40 2.20 8.40
CA ASN A 294 -22.85 3.57 8.53
C ASN A 294 -22.45 4.41 7.31
N LEU A 295 -21.20 4.31 6.84
CA LEU A 295 -20.77 5.02 5.64
C LEU A 295 -21.45 4.46 4.37
N SER A 296 -21.61 3.14 4.29
CA SER A 296 -22.29 2.49 3.16
C SER A 296 -23.75 2.95 3.02
N ASN A 297 -24.46 3.11 4.13
CA ASN A 297 -25.82 3.66 4.18
C ASN A 297 -25.89 5.14 3.76
N VAL A 298 -24.80 5.91 3.93
CA VAL A 298 -24.78 7.32 3.47
C VAL A 298 -24.76 7.39 1.95
N ILE A 299 -23.97 6.56 1.28
CA ILE A 299 -23.81 6.60 -0.18
C ILE A 299 -24.70 5.59 -0.92
N ASN A 300 -25.43 4.72 -0.21
CA ASN A 300 -26.24 3.62 -0.75
C ASN A 300 -25.45 2.71 -1.71
N ARG A 301 -24.19 2.44 -1.37
CA ARG A 301 -23.28 1.58 -2.15
C ARG A 301 -22.40 0.75 -1.21
N PRO A 302 -22.02 -0.48 -1.59
CA PRO A 302 -21.11 -1.29 -0.78
C PRO A 302 -19.73 -0.64 -0.68
N ILE A 303 -19.07 -0.83 0.46
CA ILE A 303 -17.73 -0.33 0.72
C ILE A 303 -16.80 -1.52 0.92
N ASN A 304 -15.95 -1.76 -0.08
CA ASN A 304 -15.10 -2.94 -0.12
C ASN A 304 -13.62 -2.60 0.17
N SER A 305 -13.27 -1.31 0.10
CA SER A 305 -11.92 -0.82 0.32
C SER A 305 -11.77 -0.13 1.68
N SER A 306 -10.64 -0.33 2.32
CA SER A 306 -10.30 0.27 3.62
C SER A 306 -8.95 0.97 3.62
N ARG A 307 -8.82 1.98 4.48
CA ARG A 307 -7.56 2.52 4.99
C ARG A 307 -7.65 2.65 6.50
N LEU A 308 -6.58 2.34 7.21
CA LEU A 308 -6.57 2.46 8.67
C LEU A 308 -5.87 3.74 9.11
N ARG A 309 -6.43 4.41 10.11
CA ARG A 309 -5.83 5.65 10.65
C ARG A 309 -4.40 5.39 11.13
N TYR A 310 -3.51 6.34 10.82
CA TYR A 310 -2.05 6.27 11.04
C TYR A 310 -1.31 5.16 10.28
N ASN A 311 -1.92 4.57 9.26
CA ASN A 311 -1.38 3.40 8.56
C ASN A 311 -1.02 2.26 9.53
N ARG A 312 -1.85 2.11 10.58
CA ARG A 312 -1.61 1.17 11.68
C ARG A 312 -1.98 -0.24 11.23
N VAL A 313 -0.95 -1.08 11.03
CA VAL A 313 -1.09 -2.47 10.59
C VAL A 313 -0.28 -3.36 11.51
N ASP A 314 -0.93 -4.38 12.07
CA ASP A 314 -0.36 -5.46 12.86
C ASP A 314 -0.65 -6.78 12.13
N VAL A 315 0.36 -7.33 11.48
CA VAL A 315 0.24 -8.54 10.65
C VAL A 315 0.25 -9.77 11.56
N PRO A 316 -0.66 -10.76 11.39
CA PRO A 316 -1.78 -10.80 10.45
C PRO A 316 -3.10 -10.27 11.03
N ALA A 317 -3.14 -9.93 12.33
CA ALA A 317 -4.36 -9.66 13.07
C ALA A 317 -5.24 -8.56 12.43
N THR A 318 -4.63 -7.46 12.01
CA THR A 318 -5.33 -6.36 11.31
C THR A 318 -6.08 -6.86 10.07
N TYR A 319 -5.41 -7.63 9.23
CA TYR A 319 -6.00 -8.10 7.98
C TYR A 319 -7.08 -9.16 8.19
N ARG A 320 -6.95 -10.01 9.22
CA ARG A 320 -8.02 -10.93 9.61
C ARG A 320 -9.29 -10.16 9.98
N ARG A 321 -9.18 -9.08 10.75
CA ARG A 321 -10.32 -8.22 11.10
C ARG A 321 -10.94 -7.54 9.88
N LEU A 322 -10.11 -7.07 8.95
CA LEU A 322 -10.59 -6.51 7.69
C LEU A 322 -11.37 -7.55 6.86
N VAL A 323 -10.88 -8.79 6.76
CA VAL A 323 -11.59 -9.89 6.09
C VAL A 323 -12.90 -10.22 6.81
N GLU A 324 -12.90 -10.29 8.15
CA GLU A 324 -14.11 -10.55 8.95
C GLU A 324 -15.15 -9.43 8.81
N ALA A 325 -14.71 -8.18 8.62
CA ALA A 325 -15.55 -7.04 8.27
C ALA A 325 -15.87 -6.95 6.76
N GLU A 326 -15.57 -8.01 5.99
CA GLU A 326 -15.87 -8.18 4.57
C GLU A 326 -15.22 -7.12 3.66
N PHE A 327 -14.05 -6.59 4.03
CA PHE A 327 -13.22 -5.80 3.10
C PHE A 327 -12.45 -6.73 2.17
N THR A 328 -12.42 -6.39 0.88
CA THR A 328 -11.67 -7.14 -0.14
C THR A 328 -10.38 -6.44 -0.54
N ASP A 329 -10.26 -5.13 -0.27
CA ASP A 329 -9.12 -4.32 -0.68
C ASP A 329 -8.66 -3.42 0.49
N ASP A 330 -7.35 -3.43 0.76
CA ASP A 330 -6.70 -2.56 1.74
C ASP A 330 -5.68 -1.67 1.05
N PHE A 331 -5.67 -0.40 1.40
CA PHE A 331 -4.70 0.58 0.88
C PHE A 331 -3.76 1.07 1.98
N THR A 332 -3.67 0.39 3.13
CA THR A 332 -2.95 0.87 4.33
C THR A 332 -1.45 0.55 4.32
N MET A 333 -1.01 -0.44 3.54
CA MET A 333 0.37 -0.91 3.58
C MET A 333 1.36 0.06 2.91
N GLY A 334 1.97 0.92 3.72
CA GLY A 334 3.07 1.82 3.35
C GLY A 334 3.61 2.58 4.56
N TYR A 335 4.50 3.54 4.34
CA TYR A 335 5.12 4.33 5.40
C TYR A 335 4.54 5.75 5.46
N THR A 336 4.30 6.26 6.68
CA THR A 336 3.71 7.59 6.87
C THR A 336 4.75 8.72 6.74
N HIS A 337 6.01 8.44 7.13
CA HIS A 337 7.08 9.44 7.24
C HIS A 337 8.33 9.10 6.45
N GLU A 338 8.29 8.01 5.69
CA GLU A 338 9.33 7.61 4.75
C GLU A 338 8.72 7.36 3.38
N ILE A 339 9.53 7.53 2.34
CA ILE A 339 9.14 7.25 0.96
C ILE A 339 9.63 5.85 0.60
N GLY A 340 8.77 5.06 -0.05
CA GLY A 340 9.12 3.70 -0.46
C GLY A 340 8.06 2.65 -0.16
N PHE A 341 8.36 1.41 -0.51
CA PHE A 341 7.44 0.28 -0.52
C PHE A 341 7.64 -0.60 0.72
N ARG A 342 6.64 -0.64 1.60
CA ARG A 342 6.70 -1.49 2.81
C ARG A 342 6.82 -2.97 2.48
N ALA A 343 6.09 -3.49 1.49
CA ALA A 343 6.23 -4.86 1.00
C ALA A 343 7.22 -5.01 -0.16
N SER A 344 8.03 -3.98 -0.45
CA SER A 344 9.00 -3.97 -1.56
C SER A 344 8.40 -4.31 -2.93
N THR A 345 7.11 -4.01 -3.12
CA THR A 345 6.39 -4.17 -4.38
C THR A 345 5.45 -3.00 -4.63
N CYS A 346 5.25 -2.67 -5.90
CA CYS A 346 4.23 -1.73 -6.38
C CYS A 346 3.01 -2.42 -7.01
N THR A 347 3.03 -3.75 -7.10
CA THR A 347 1.93 -4.54 -7.65
C THR A 347 1.03 -5.05 -6.53
N PRO A 348 -0.30 -4.88 -6.62
CA PRO A 348 -1.22 -5.42 -5.63
C PRO A 348 -1.06 -6.93 -5.45
N PHE A 349 -1.17 -7.39 -4.21
CA PHE A 349 -0.98 -8.79 -3.83
C PHE A 349 -1.98 -9.18 -2.74
N TYR A 350 -2.25 -10.47 -2.58
CA TYR A 350 -3.09 -10.93 -1.46
C TYR A 350 -2.24 -11.11 -0.21
N LEU A 351 -2.80 -10.85 0.98
CA LEU A 351 -2.07 -11.18 2.20
C LEU A 351 -1.87 -12.70 2.31
N TYR A 352 -0.66 -13.11 2.68
CA TYR A 352 -0.39 -14.46 3.16
C TYR A 352 -0.30 -14.48 4.69
N ASP A 353 -1.17 -15.25 5.34
CA ASP A 353 -1.17 -15.45 6.78
C ASP A 353 -0.29 -16.65 7.14
N ILE A 354 0.90 -16.36 7.68
CA ILE A 354 1.91 -17.39 7.97
C ILE A 354 1.43 -18.32 9.09
N ASN A 355 0.75 -17.80 10.11
CA ASN A 355 0.27 -18.62 11.23
C ASN A 355 -0.76 -19.66 10.79
N LEU A 356 -1.56 -19.35 9.76
CA LEU A 356 -2.57 -20.25 9.19
C LEU A 356 -2.10 -20.97 7.92
N GLU A 357 -0.89 -20.65 7.42
CA GLU A 357 -0.35 -21.12 6.13
C GLU A 357 -1.32 -20.93 4.94
N VAL A 358 -2.08 -19.84 4.93
CA VAL A 358 -3.15 -19.61 3.96
C VAL A 358 -3.15 -18.18 3.41
N GLN A 359 -3.46 -18.06 2.12
CA GLN A 359 -3.73 -16.76 1.50
C GLN A 359 -5.10 -16.26 2.00
N GLN A 360 -5.13 -15.05 2.55
CA GLN A 360 -6.37 -14.39 2.96
C GLN A 360 -7.06 -13.75 1.74
N PRO A 361 -8.41 -13.67 1.73
CA PRO A 361 -9.18 -13.10 0.63
C PRO A 361 -9.19 -11.55 0.65
N ILE A 362 -8.08 -10.93 1.02
CA ILE A 362 -7.90 -9.47 1.02
C ILE A 362 -6.67 -9.09 0.18
N LYS A 363 -6.88 -8.16 -0.75
CA LYS A 363 -5.85 -7.63 -1.62
C LYS A 363 -5.27 -6.36 -1.02
N ILE A 364 -3.96 -6.35 -0.84
CA ILE A 364 -3.20 -5.19 -0.40
C ILE A 364 -2.75 -4.41 -1.64
N HIS A 365 -3.06 -3.12 -1.63
CA HIS A 365 -2.60 -2.13 -2.60
C HIS A 365 -1.51 -1.28 -1.94
N PRO A 366 -0.23 -1.64 -2.12
CA PRO A 366 0.85 -0.93 -1.48
C PRO A 366 0.98 0.49 -2.04
N PHE A 367 1.25 1.45 -1.17
CA PHE A 367 1.57 2.82 -1.57
C PHE A 367 3.02 3.14 -1.27
N ALA A 368 3.58 4.06 -2.06
CA ALA A 368 4.98 4.47 -1.92
C ALA A 368 5.13 5.86 -1.28
N VAL A 369 4.08 6.67 -1.34
CA VAL A 369 4.13 8.09 -1.02
C VAL A 369 2.97 8.47 -0.11
N HIS A 370 3.30 9.11 1.00
CA HIS A 370 2.38 9.81 1.87
C HIS A 370 2.86 11.25 2.01
N ASP A 371 1.95 12.22 1.94
CA ASP A 371 2.26 13.64 2.08
C ASP A 371 3.00 14.02 3.37
N TYR A 372 2.68 13.37 4.49
CA TYR A 372 3.38 13.52 5.76
C TYR A 372 4.88 13.18 5.71
N THR A 373 5.34 12.39 4.74
CA THR A 373 6.77 12.17 4.49
C THR A 373 7.47 13.46 4.08
N PHE A 374 6.74 14.41 3.49
CA PHE A 374 7.33 15.63 2.96
C PHE A 374 7.41 16.79 3.96
N VAL A 375 6.75 16.68 5.12
CA VAL A 375 6.71 17.75 6.15
C VAL A 375 8.13 18.17 6.59
N LYS A 376 9.11 17.28 6.48
CA LYS A 376 10.52 17.52 6.83
C LYS A 376 11.31 18.33 5.80
N TYR A 377 10.82 18.48 4.56
CA TYR A 377 11.55 19.19 3.50
C TYR A 377 11.16 20.67 3.44
N ALA A 378 12.11 21.50 3.02
CA ALA A 378 11.95 22.95 3.01
C ALA A 378 11.60 23.52 1.62
N SER A 379 11.76 22.74 0.55
CA SER A 379 11.55 23.19 -0.83
C SER A 379 10.70 22.22 -1.63
N LEU A 380 9.93 22.75 -2.60
CA LEU A 380 9.17 21.94 -3.54
C LEU A 380 10.10 21.08 -4.41
N ASP A 381 11.27 21.60 -4.78
CA ASP A 381 12.24 20.91 -5.62
C ASP A 381 12.79 19.63 -4.95
N GLU A 382 13.13 19.68 -3.66
CA GLU A 382 13.54 18.47 -2.91
C GLU A 382 12.45 17.40 -2.90
N MET A 383 11.19 17.82 -2.68
CA MET A 383 10.04 16.90 -2.65
C MET A 383 9.81 16.24 -4.01
N THR A 384 9.86 17.02 -5.10
CA THR A 384 9.63 16.51 -6.45
C THR A 384 10.77 15.65 -6.96
N GLN A 385 12.02 15.95 -6.60
CA GLN A 385 13.16 15.06 -6.90
C GLN A 385 12.99 13.69 -6.23
N LYS A 386 12.52 13.63 -4.98
CA LYS A 386 12.23 12.37 -4.29
C LYS A 386 11.08 11.60 -4.94
N LEU A 387 10.01 12.30 -5.32
CA LEU A 387 8.89 11.70 -6.05
C LEU A 387 9.34 11.12 -7.41
N ASP A 388 10.17 11.87 -8.15
CA ASP A 388 10.67 11.46 -9.47
C ASP A 388 11.50 10.18 -9.39
N ARG A 389 12.32 10.01 -8.35
CA ARG A 389 13.12 8.80 -8.14
C ARG A 389 12.23 7.57 -8.02
N VAL A 390 11.22 7.63 -7.15
CA VAL A 390 10.32 6.49 -6.91
C VAL A 390 9.41 6.25 -8.11
N TYR A 391 8.87 7.32 -8.71
CA TYR A 391 8.07 7.23 -9.94
C TYR A 391 8.85 6.53 -11.06
N ALA A 392 10.14 6.88 -11.26
CA ALA A 392 10.97 6.23 -12.26
C ALA A 392 11.09 4.72 -12.04
N GLN A 393 11.21 4.26 -10.80
CA GLN A 393 11.27 2.82 -10.51
C GLN A 393 9.94 2.11 -10.80
N VAL A 394 8.80 2.72 -10.44
CA VAL A 394 7.48 2.16 -10.76
C VAL A 394 7.25 2.11 -12.27
N LYS A 395 7.67 3.15 -13.00
CA LYS A 395 7.51 3.21 -14.46
C LYS A 395 8.36 2.16 -15.17
N LYS A 396 9.57 1.85 -14.69
CA LYS A 396 10.42 0.76 -15.25
C LYS A 396 9.69 -0.58 -15.28
N VAL A 397 8.88 -0.86 -14.26
CA VAL A 397 8.11 -2.11 -14.14
C VAL A 397 6.64 -1.97 -14.58
N ASN A 398 6.26 -0.83 -15.15
CA ASN A 398 4.87 -0.48 -15.49
C ASN A 398 3.85 -0.80 -14.37
N GLY A 399 4.25 -0.56 -13.12
CA GLY A 399 3.46 -0.91 -11.93
C GLY A 399 2.40 0.12 -11.55
N GLY A 400 1.78 -0.09 -10.39
CA GLY A 400 0.84 0.86 -9.78
C GLY A 400 1.55 1.90 -8.93
N PHE A 401 1.38 3.18 -9.24
CA PHE A 401 1.86 4.28 -8.40
C PHE A 401 0.72 4.89 -7.61
N ILE A 402 0.70 4.59 -6.30
CA ILE A 402 -0.31 5.09 -5.37
C ILE A 402 0.31 6.17 -4.48
N THR A 403 -0.35 7.33 -4.44
CA THR A 403 0.05 8.47 -3.60
C THR A 403 -1.10 8.83 -2.67
N ILE A 404 -0.77 9.17 -1.41
CA ILE A 404 -1.75 9.58 -0.41
C ILE A 404 -1.49 11.01 0.01
N PHE A 405 -2.56 11.80 -0.05
CA PHE A 405 -2.60 13.15 0.48
C PHE A 405 -3.75 13.30 1.47
N SER A 406 -3.53 14.10 2.49
CA SER A 406 -4.46 14.36 3.58
C SER A 406 -5.12 15.70 3.31
N ASN A 407 -6.46 15.75 3.34
CA ASN A 407 -7.18 16.98 3.03
C ASN A 407 -6.80 18.15 3.96
N GLU A 408 -6.41 17.84 5.20
CA GLU A 408 -5.98 18.81 6.19
C GLU A 408 -4.73 19.59 5.76
N LEU A 409 -3.73 18.92 5.17
CA LEU A 409 -2.48 19.56 4.76
C LEU A 409 -2.69 20.60 3.65
N PHE A 410 -3.66 20.40 2.75
CA PHE A 410 -4.00 21.41 1.73
C PHE A 410 -4.51 22.74 2.31
N GLY A 411 -5.04 22.71 3.54
CA GLY A 411 -5.49 23.90 4.26
C GLY A 411 -4.40 24.54 5.12
N GLU A 412 -3.30 23.85 5.37
CA GLU A 412 -2.24 24.33 6.24
C GLU A 412 -1.33 25.34 5.55
N LYS A 413 -0.99 26.40 6.28
CA LYS A 413 0.00 27.38 5.85
C LYS A 413 1.38 26.85 6.19
N SER A 414 2.04 26.29 5.19
CA SER A 414 3.41 25.76 5.27
C SER A 414 4.36 26.60 4.39
N LYS A 415 5.68 26.38 4.50
CA LYS A 415 6.67 27.02 3.61
C LYS A 415 6.47 26.62 2.15
N VAL A 416 6.02 25.38 1.92
CA VAL A 416 5.69 24.85 0.60
C VAL A 416 4.17 24.72 0.49
N SER A 417 3.59 25.14 -0.63
CA SER A 417 2.18 24.97 -0.88
C SER A 417 1.87 23.50 -1.16
N TRP A 418 1.13 22.86 -0.25
CA TRP A 418 0.66 21.48 -0.43
C TRP A 418 -0.22 21.31 -1.66
N LYS A 419 -0.98 22.36 -2.03
CA LYS A 419 -1.78 22.37 -3.26
C LYS A 419 -0.92 22.37 -4.51
N GLU A 420 0.19 23.13 -4.52
CA GLU A 420 1.13 23.14 -5.64
C GLU A 420 1.84 21.79 -5.78
N LEU A 421 2.28 21.19 -4.67
CA LEU A 421 2.86 19.84 -4.68
C LEU A 421 1.88 18.81 -5.26
N TYR A 422 0.63 18.86 -4.84
CA TYR A 422 -0.38 17.93 -5.33
C TYR A 422 -0.75 18.14 -6.79
N GLU A 423 -0.89 19.38 -7.24
CA GLU A 423 -1.10 19.68 -8.66
C GLU A 423 0.08 19.19 -9.51
N PHE A 424 1.32 19.34 -9.03
CA PHE A 424 2.50 18.78 -9.69
C PHE A 424 2.42 17.25 -9.79
N VAL A 425 2.10 16.55 -8.69
CA VAL A 425 1.97 15.09 -8.64
C VAL A 425 0.93 14.60 -9.64
N VAL A 426 -0.28 15.16 -9.59
CA VAL A 426 -1.38 14.79 -10.49
C VAL A 426 -1.00 15.07 -11.94
N LYS A 427 -0.47 16.26 -12.24
CA LYS A 427 -0.10 16.65 -13.61
C LYS A 427 1.03 15.80 -14.19
N LYS A 428 2.04 15.45 -13.40
CA LYS A 428 3.25 14.75 -13.90
C LYS A 428 3.09 13.23 -13.94
N TYR A 429 2.47 12.64 -12.92
CA TYR A 429 2.52 11.19 -12.72
C TYR A 429 1.26 10.44 -13.18
N HIS A 430 0.23 11.12 -13.69
CA HIS A 430 -0.96 10.44 -14.19
C HIS A 430 -0.78 9.71 -15.53
N VAL A 431 0.33 9.96 -16.25
CA VAL A 431 0.61 9.46 -17.61
C VAL A 431 1.62 8.33 -17.67
#